data_AF-A0AAX1KMM7-F1
#
_entry.id   AF-A0AAX1KMM7-F1
#
_cell.length_a   1.000
_cell.length_b   1.000
_cell.length_c   1.000
_cell.angle_alpha   90.00
_cell.angle_beta   90.00
_cell.angle_gamma   90.00
#
_symmetry.space_group_name_H-M   'P 1'
#
loop_
_entity.id
_entity.type
_entity.pdbx_description
1 polymer ?
#
loop_
_entity_poly.entity_id
_entity_poly.type
_entity_poly.pdbx_seq_one_letter_code
_entity_poly.pdbx_strand_id
1 'polypeptide(L)'
;MKKYNLSEIMKAAWNLRKMSLKWVTSLSFGECLRRAWKAAKEAARVFSGLVRNVQVGGTLAHPVLVDIDMDALTVTGNTYPVRSMMREFGLVWDRDNKAWTGSRETLNSICVKYA
;
A
#
# COMPACT_ATOMS: atom_id res chain seq x y z
N MET A 1 -12.57 10.23 14.28
CA MET A 1 -13.02 9.31 13.20
C MET A 1 -12.85 7.87 13.66
N LYS A 2 -13.78 6.97 13.34
CA LYS A 2 -13.61 5.53 13.65
C LYS A 2 -12.42 5.01 12.83
N LYS A 3 -11.46 4.34 13.49
CA LYS A 3 -10.23 3.80 12.89
C LYS A 3 -10.49 2.84 11.72
N TYR A 4 -11.67 2.22 11.69
CA TYR A 4 -12.08 1.28 10.65
C TYR A 4 -13.52 1.55 10.21
N ASN A 5 -13.78 1.41 8.91
CA ASN A 5 -15.12 1.50 8.35
C ASN A 5 -15.79 0.11 8.38
N LEU A 6 -16.59 -0.12 9.43
CA LEU A 6 -17.27 -1.41 9.66
C LEU A 6 -18.16 -1.85 8.49
N SER A 7 -18.84 -0.90 7.84
CA SER A 7 -19.70 -1.18 6.70
C SER A 7 -18.90 -1.69 5.49
N GLU A 8 -17.74 -1.08 5.22
CA GLU A 8 -16.84 -1.53 4.14
C GLU A 8 -16.24 -2.91 4.43
N ILE A 9 -15.85 -3.18 5.68
CA ILE A 9 -15.35 -4.51 6.10
C ILE A 9 -16.44 -5.57 5.87
N MET A 10 -17.69 -5.27 6.24
CA MET A 10 -18.80 -6.19 6.08
C MET A 10 -19.13 -6.44 4.61
N LYS A 11 -19.13 -5.40 3.77
CA LYS A 11 -19.28 -5.53 2.31
C LYS A 11 -18.17 -6.41 1.70
N ALA A 12 -16.92 -6.20 2.11
CA ALA A 12 -15.78 -7.00 1.64
C ALA A 12 -15.94 -8.47 2.03
N ALA A 13 -16.31 -8.76 3.28
CA ALA A 13 -16.57 -10.13 3.74
C ALA A 13 -17.71 -10.78 2.96
N TRP A 14 -18.79 -10.04 2.69
CA TRP A 14 -19.94 -10.56 1.92
C TRP A 14 -19.60 -10.84 0.46
N ASN A 15 -18.84 -9.95 -0.18
CA ASN A 15 -18.35 -10.17 -1.55
C ASN A 15 -17.43 -11.39 -1.63
N LEU A 16 -16.53 -11.57 -0.66
CA LEU A 16 -15.67 -12.75 -0.58
C LEU A 16 -16.49 -14.03 -0.42
N ARG A 17 -17.54 -14.01 0.41
CA ARG A 17 -18.46 -15.14 0.57
C ARG A 17 -19.14 -15.48 -0.76
N LYS A 18 -19.72 -14.50 -1.46
CA LYS A 18 -20.35 -14.70 -2.78
C LYS A 18 -19.39 -15.31 -3.81
N MET A 19 -18.12 -14.90 -3.82
CA MET A 19 -17.10 -15.48 -4.68
C MET A 19 -16.76 -16.92 -4.27
N SER A 20 -16.56 -17.15 -2.96
CA SER A 20 -16.18 -18.46 -2.43
C SER A 20 -17.24 -19.54 -2.62
N LEU A 21 -18.53 -19.17 -2.74
CA LEU A 21 -19.61 -20.10 -3.06
C LEU A 21 -19.45 -20.74 -4.44
N LYS A 22 -18.69 -20.11 -5.35
CA LYS A 22 -18.37 -20.66 -6.67
C LYS A 22 -17.16 -21.59 -6.66
N TRP A 23 -16.45 -21.71 -5.54
CA TRP A 23 -15.24 -22.51 -5.43
C TRP A 23 -15.58 -23.94 -5.02
N VAL A 24 -14.71 -24.89 -5.39
CA VAL A 24 -14.82 -26.32 -5.01
C VAL A 24 -14.92 -26.48 -3.49
N THR A 25 -14.19 -25.65 -2.73
CA THR A 25 -14.29 -25.55 -1.28
C THR A 25 -14.74 -24.15 -0.88
N SER A 26 -16.01 -24.02 -0.48
CA SER A 26 -16.53 -22.74 -0.02
C SER A 26 -15.90 -22.32 1.32
N LEU A 27 -15.60 -21.03 1.47
CA LEU A 27 -15.06 -20.48 2.71
C LEU A 27 -16.20 -20.15 3.66
N SER A 28 -16.08 -20.52 4.94
CA SER A 28 -17.06 -20.11 5.96
C SER A 28 -17.15 -18.58 6.06
N PHE A 29 -18.31 -18.06 6.48
CA PHE A 29 -18.47 -16.61 6.66
C PHE A 29 -17.49 -16.05 7.70
N GLY A 30 -17.21 -16.79 8.77
CA GLY A 30 -16.21 -16.41 9.76
C GLY A 30 -14.81 -16.24 9.16
N GLU A 31 -14.42 -17.11 8.23
CA GLU A 31 -13.14 -16.99 7.51
C GLU A 31 -13.12 -15.81 6.55
N CYS A 32 -14.23 -15.55 5.85
CA CYS A 32 -14.39 -14.36 5.01
C CYS A 32 -14.24 -13.07 5.82
N LEU A 33 -14.84 -13.03 7.02
CA LEU A 33 -14.77 -11.90 7.93
C LEU A 33 -13.36 -11.70 8.48
N ARG A 34 -12.63 -12.77 8.85
CA ARG A 34 -11.22 -12.67 9.27
C ARG A 34 -10.35 -12.07 8.17
N ARG A 35 -10.52 -12.52 6.92
CA ARG A 35 -9.78 -12.00 5.75
C ARG A 35 -10.11 -10.53 5.48
N ALA A 36 -11.38 -10.14 5.55
CA ALA A 36 -11.79 -8.74 5.39
C ALA A 36 -11.20 -7.84 6.49
N TRP A 37 -11.19 -8.31 7.76
CA TRP A 37 -10.53 -7.59 8.85
C TRP A 37 -9.03 -7.49 8.67
N LYS A 38 -8.37 -8.55 8.18
CA LYS A 38 -6.93 -8.52 7.87
C LYS A 38 -6.62 -7.45 6.83
N ALA A 39 -7.36 -7.46 5.71
CA ALA A 39 -7.19 -6.46 4.64
C ALA A 39 -7.45 -5.03 5.14
N ALA A 40 -8.46 -4.81 5.99
CA ALA A 40 -8.74 -3.50 6.56
C ALA A 40 -7.67 -3.01 7.54
N LYS A 41 -7.03 -3.93 8.29
CA LYS A 41 -5.88 -3.59 9.15
C LYS A 41 -4.65 -3.24 8.33
N GLU A 42 -4.42 -3.94 7.21
CA GLU A 42 -3.34 -3.64 6.27
C GLU A 42 -3.56 -2.28 5.60
N ALA A 43 -4.78 -1.99 5.12
CA ALA A 43 -5.12 -0.70 4.52
C ALA A 43 -5.02 0.48 5.51
N ALA A 44 -5.27 0.23 6.80
CA ALA A 44 -5.15 1.22 7.86
C ALA A 44 -3.74 1.24 8.51
N ARG A 45 -2.78 0.47 7.98
CA ARG A 45 -1.43 0.45 8.50
C ARG A 45 -0.77 1.80 8.25
N VAL A 46 -0.21 2.36 9.31
CA VAL A 46 0.61 3.56 9.22
C VAL A 46 2.06 3.14 9.38
N PHE A 47 2.87 3.43 8.36
CA PHE A 47 4.30 3.20 8.39
C PHE A 47 5.02 4.36 9.09
N SER A 48 6.12 4.06 9.75
CA SER A 48 6.99 5.01 10.47
C SER A 48 8.44 4.63 10.27
N GLY A 49 9.35 5.60 10.35
CA GLY A 49 10.76 5.36 10.07
C GLY A 49 11.07 5.07 8.61
N LEU A 50 12.24 4.49 8.40
CA LEU A 50 12.75 4.15 7.06
C LEU A 50 12.26 2.77 6.62
N VAL A 51 11.47 2.74 5.55
CA VAL A 51 11.02 1.54 4.86
C VAL A 51 11.93 1.31 3.65
N ARG A 52 12.80 0.30 3.72
CA ARG A 52 13.80 0.02 2.69
C ARG A 52 13.32 -0.98 1.65
N ASN A 53 13.88 -0.89 0.44
CA ASN A 53 13.69 -1.85 -0.65
C ASN A 53 12.22 -2.08 -1.03
N VAL A 54 11.42 -1.02 -1.05
CA VAL A 54 10.03 -1.10 -1.50
C VAL A 54 10.00 -1.29 -3.02
N GLN A 55 9.46 -2.42 -3.48
CA GLN A 55 9.34 -2.71 -4.90
C GLN A 55 8.13 -1.98 -5.49
N VAL A 56 8.40 -0.84 -6.12
CA VAL A 56 7.37 0.03 -6.70
C VAL A 56 7.19 -0.15 -8.21
N GLY A 57 7.99 -1.02 -8.82
CA GLY A 57 7.92 -1.35 -10.24
C GLY A 57 8.92 -2.42 -10.66
N GLY A 58 9.03 -2.65 -11.96
CA GLY A 58 9.95 -3.63 -12.54
C GLY A 58 9.41 -5.06 -12.53
N THR A 59 10.26 -6.00 -12.94
CA THR A 59 9.97 -7.44 -12.96
C THR A 59 10.70 -8.15 -11.82
N LEU A 60 10.43 -9.44 -11.62
CA LEU A 60 11.17 -10.26 -10.64
C LEU A 60 12.69 -10.29 -10.93
N ALA A 61 13.10 -10.22 -12.19
CA ALA A 61 14.51 -10.22 -12.58
C ALA A 61 15.16 -8.83 -12.46
N HIS A 62 14.38 -7.77 -12.65
CA HIS A 62 14.85 -6.39 -12.58
C HIS A 62 13.85 -5.53 -11.76
N PRO A 63 13.85 -5.67 -10.43
CA PRO A 63 12.95 -4.93 -9.57
C PRO A 63 13.39 -3.45 -9.48
N VAL A 64 12.42 -2.54 -9.48
CA VAL A 64 12.66 -1.14 -9.17
C VAL A 64 12.38 -0.94 -7.68
N LEU A 65 13.47 -0.84 -6.92
CA LEU A 65 13.45 -0.67 -5.47
C LEU A 65 13.68 0.78 -5.09
N VAL A 66 12.89 1.26 -4.14
CA VAL A 66 13.01 2.60 -3.56
C VAL A 66 12.98 2.52 -2.04
N ASP A 67 13.61 3.51 -1.40
CA ASP A 67 13.58 3.67 0.03
C ASP A 67 12.64 4.83 0.38
N ILE A 68 11.73 4.58 1.32
CA ILE A 68 10.72 5.55 1.76
C ILE A 68 11.00 5.90 3.21
N ASP A 69 11.40 7.14 3.46
CA ASP A 69 11.57 7.68 4.80
C ASP A 69 10.27 8.38 5.22
N MET A 70 9.54 7.74 6.14
CA MET A 70 8.26 8.26 6.67
C MET A 70 8.45 9.39 7.69
N ASP A 71 9.68 9.64 8.15
CA ASP A 71 9.99 10.68 9.13
C ASP A 71 10.54 11.93 8.43
N ALA A 72 11.43 11.76 7.46
CA ALA A 72 11.90 12.84 6.59
C ALA A 72 10.92 13.17 5.44
N LEU A 73 9.88 12.34 5.24
CA LEU A 73 8.90 12.44 4.17
C LEU A 73 9.51 12.44 2.76
N THR A 74 10.52 11.60 2.58
CA THR A 74 11.28 11.50 1.32
C THR A 74 11.24 10.10 0.73
N VAL A 75 11.32 10.03 -0.60
CA VAL A 75 11.53 8.78 -1.34
C VAL A 75 12.83 8.91 -2.15
N THR A 76 13.72 7.94 -1.95
CA THR A 76 15.06 7.90 -2.53
C THR A 76 15.35 6.54 -3.17
N GLY A 77 16.51 6.40 -3.83
CA GLY A 77 16.91 5.18 -4.54
C GLY A 77 16.65 5.26 -6.05
N ASN A 78 16.32 4.12 -6.69
CA ASN A 78 16.17 4.03 -8.15
C ASN A 78 14.79 4.54 -8.60
N THR A 79 14.52 5.83 -8.39
CA THR A 79 13.20 6.44 -8.62
C THR A 79 12.99 6.89 -10.07
N TYR A 80 14.05 6.98 -10.88
CA TYR A 80 13.97 7.47 -12.26
C TYR A 80 13.04 6.68 -13.19
N PRO A 81 13.03 5.32 -13.16
CA PRO A 81 12.13 4.51 -13.97
C PRO A 81 10.66 4.70 -13.60
N VAL A 82 10.38 5.11 -12.36
CA VAL A 82 9.03 5.24 -11.80
C VAL A 82 8.63 6.70 -11.54
N ARG A 83 9.35 7.67 -12.10
CA ARG A 83 9.11 9.11 -11.90
C ARG A 83 7.67 9.56 -12.23
N SER A 84 7.04 8.95 -13.23
CA SER A 84 5.66 9.28 -13.62
C SER A 84 4.70 8.84 -12.54
N MET A 85 4.89 7.63 -12.00
CA MET A 85 4.11 7.12 -10.87
C MET A 85 4.30 8.01 -9.63
N MET A 86 5.53 8.42 -9.31
CA MET A 86 5.77 9.34 -8.19
C MET A 86 4.96 10.64 -8.32
N ARG A 87 4.85 11.20 -9.53
CA ARG A 87 4.02 12.39 -9.80
C ARG A 87 2.52 12.11 -9.69
N GLU A 88 2.06 10.94 -10.12
CA GLU A 88 0.65 10.52 -9.98
C GLU A 88 0.23 10.41 -8.52
N PHE A 89 1.14 9.98 -7.65
CA PHE A 89 0.94 9.99 -6.19
C PHE A 89 1.08 11.40 -5.57
N GLY A 90 1.37 12.43 -6.38
CA GLY A 90 1.50 13.82 -5.93
C GLY A 90 2.84 14.17 -5.30
N LEU A 91 3.89 13.36 -5.50
CA LEU A 91 5.24 13.68 -5.01
C LEU A 91 5.93 14.69 -5.94
N VAL A 92 6.76 15.54 -5.34
CA VAL A 92 7.53 16.57 -6.03
C VAL A 92 9.02 16.22 -5.94
N TRP A 93 9.75 16.36 -7.04
CA TRP A 93 11.18 16.15 -7.03
C TRP A 93 11.91 17.36 -6.45
N ASP A 94 12.62 17.15 -5.35
CA ASP A 94 13.55 18.10 -4.75
C ASP A 94 14.95 17.88 -5.32
N ARG A 95 15.47 18.90 -6.02
CA ARG A 95 16.79 18.83 -6.66
C ARG A 95 17.94 18.96 -5.67
N ASP A 96 17.74 19.69 -4.59
CA ASP A 96 18.80 20.00 -3.62
C ASP A 96 19.10 18.75 -2.78
N ASN A 97 18.02 18.09 -2.33
CA ASN A 97 18.11 16.84 -1.57
C ASN A 97 18.18 15.58 -2.44
N LYS A 98 18.04 15.72 -3.77
CA LYS A 98 17.97 14.61 -4.74
C LYS A 98 16.96 13.52 -4.32
N ALA A 99 15.79 13.96 -3.86
CA ALA A 99 14.77 13.09 -3.31
C ALA A 99 13.38 13.52 -3.78
N TRP A 100 12.43 12.59 -3.82
CA TRP A 100 11.03 12.94 -3.96
C TRP A 100 10.43 13.25 -2.60
N THR A 101 9.74 14.37 -2.47
CA THR A 101 9.08 14.80 -1.24
C THR A 101 7.57 14.74 -1.39
N GLY A 102 6.87 14.49 -0.29
CA GLY A 102 5.42 14.39 -0.26
C GLY A 102 4.84 14.57 1.14
N SER A 103 3.54 14.32 1.28
CA SER A 103 2.91 14.29 2.59
C SER A 103 3.02 12.90 3.20
N ARG A 104 2.82 12.79 4.52
CA ARG A 104 2.77 11.48 5.20
C ARG A 104 1.69 10.57 4.61
N GLU A 105 0.59 11.15 4.13
CA GLU A 105 -0.52 10.42 3.53
C GLU A 105 -0.15 9.80 2.19
N THR A 106 0.53 10.56 1.31
CA THR A 106 0.94 10.05 0.00
C THR A 106 1.98 8.96 0.14
N LEU A 107 3.00 9.16 0.98
CA LEU A 107 4.01 8.13 1.24
C LEU A 107 3.42 6.90 1.92
N ASN A 108 2.50 7.07 2.87
CA ASN A 108 1.83 5.93 3.50
C ASN A 108 1.00 5.14 2.49
N SER A 109 0.35 5.81 1.53
CA SER A 109 -0.40 5.13 0.47
C SER A 109 0.51 4.29 -0.45
N ILE A 110 1.73 4.77 -0.72
CA ILE A 110 2.74 4.01 -1.48
C ILE A 110 3.18 2.78 -0.67
N CYS A 111 3.50 2.95 0.61
CA CYS A 111 3.89 1.84 1.48
C CYS A 111 2.78 0.79 1.61
N VAL A 112 1.53 1.19 1.85
CA VAL A 112 0.39 0.25 1.93
C VAL A 112 0.19 -0.52 0.62
N LYS A 113 0.52 0.08 -0.53
CA LYS A 113 0.34 -0.56 -1.83
C LYS A 113 1.50 -1.49 -2.23
N TYR A 114 2.73 -1.20 -1.80
CA TYR A 114 3.94 -1.84 -2.34
C TYR A 114 4.87 -2.47 -1.29
N ALA A 115 4.64 -2.29 0.02
CA ALA A 115 5.45 -2.86 1.11
C ALA A 115 4.68 -3.90 1.94
#